data_AF-A0A430LE85-F1
#
_entry.id   AF-A0A430LE85-F1
#
_cell.length_a   1.000
_cell.length_b   1.000
_cell.length_c   1.000
_cell.angle_alpha   90.00
_cell.angle_beta   90.00
_cell.angle_gamma   90.00
#
_symmetry.space_group_name_H-M   'P 1'
#
loop_
_entity.id
_entity.type
_entity.pdbx_description
1 polymer ?
#
loop_
_entity_poly.entity_id
_entity_poly.type
_entity_poly.pdbx_seq_one_letter_code
_entity_poly.pdbx_strand_id
1 'polypeptide(L)'
;MNKKRSASAAAGASSGSSSKKRKMDGVQKYYAVRAGFQPGVYLTYPECQQQTSGFRGAVFKSFVSKQDALDFVAGKKVAAAIDEPDKFYAVAVGSPTGIYTDWTEASEAIKGIKGPKYKRFATRAEAVGYIKQFGNKETIDALGEEGRSHPEPEPEPVFELQPEERPAKKTKPVPEEVPGSGPVEDVLNIYTDGSSRANGRAGARAGLGVYFGTNDKRNLSERLPGQPQTNQRAELMAILRALQIAPLKQAVQILTDSQYSINCVTQWARSWESKGWKTANGAEVKNQDIIRAVLARKEEREKAGAGTYFKWVKGHATNRGNIAADQLAVAGADLSPV
;
A
#
# COMPACT_ATOMS: atom_id res chain seq x y z
N MET A 1 34.04 28.55 52.81
CA MET A 1 34.14 29.45 51.63
C MET A 1 33.36 28.76 50.51
N ASN A 2 32.35 29.30 49.79
CA ASN A 2 31.81 30.64 49.55
C ASN A 2 32.41 31.45 48.36
N LYS A 3 31.78 31.31 47.18
CA LYS A 3 31.59 32.26 46.04
C LYS A 3 32.79 32.89 45.30
N LYS A 4 32.91 32.57 43.99
CA LYS A 4 32.73 33.41 42.76
C LYS A 4 33.12 32.53 41.53
N ARG A 5 32.44 32.45 40.36
CA ARG A 5 31.87 33.42 39.38
C ARG A 5 32.97 34.24 38.65
N SER A 6 33.00 34.41 37.32
CA SER A 6 31.96 34.18 36.26
C SER A 6 32.51 34.27 34.81
N ALA A 7 31.85 33.57 33.85
CA ALA A 7 31.52 33.94 32.43
C ALA A 7 32.64 34.44 31.44
N SER A 8 32.63 34.21 30.12
CA SER A 8 31.83 33.43 29.12
C SER A 8 32.55 33.53 27.72
N ALA A 9 32.08 33.23 26.49
CA ALA A 9 30.78 32.87 25.89
C ALA A 9 30.92 32.23 24.47
N ALA A 10 29.84 31.58 24.00
CA ALA A 10 29.34 31.42 22.61
C ALA A 10 30.12 30.65 21.50
N ALA A 11 29.30 30.07 20.57
CA ALA A 11 29.59 29.36 19.31
C ALA A 11 30.18 27.91 19.38
N GLY A 12 29.80 26.96 18.52
CA GLY A 12 28.67 26.94 17.55
C GLY A 12 28.91 26.11 16.28
N ALA A 13 28.59 24.80 16.27
CA ALA A 13 28.64 23.92 15.08
C ALA A 13 27.68 22.70 15.20
N SER A 14 27.48 21.93 14.12
CA SER A 14 26.48 20.84 14.05
C SER A 14 26.96 19.59 13.29
N SER A 15 26.08 18.58 13.21
CA SER A 15 26.23 17.28 12.51
C SER A 15 27.16 16.24 13.19
N GLY A 16 26.98 14.92 12.97
CA GLY A 16 25.99 14.25 12.11
C GLY A 16 25.81 12.76 12.44
N SER A 17 24.73 12.14 11.95
CA SER A 17 24.38 10.74 12.25
C SER A 17 25.20 9.73 11.44
N SER A 18 25.99 8.89 12.12
CA SER A 18 26.77 7.79 11.52
C SER A 18 25.92 6.53 11.31
N SER A 19 25.00 6.58 10.36
CA SER A 19 24.19 5.42 9.94
C SER A 19 25.09 4.29 9.39
N LYS A 20 25.25 3.20 10.15
CA LYS A 20 26.00 1.99 9.74
C LYS A 20 25.32 1.27 8.57
N LYS A 21 25.66 1.71 7.35
CA LYS A 21 25.31 1.08 6.08
C LYS A 21 25.94 -0.33 6.05
N ARG A 22 25.12 -1.39 5.92
CA ARG A 22 25.66 -2.74 5.71
C ARG A 22 26.26 -2.83 4.31
N LYS A 23 27.40 -3.52 4.21
CA LYS A 23 28.15 -3.73 2.96
C LYS A 23 27.50 -4.89 2.19
N MET A 24 27.42 -4.77 0.87
CA MET A 24 27.22 -5.89 -0.05
C MET A 24 28.40 -5.87 -1.02
N ASP A 25 29.06 -7.00 -1.19
CA ASP A 25 30.30 -7.12 -1.95
C ASP A 25 30.07 -7.51 -3.42
N GLY A 26 31.11 -7.39 -4.26
CA GLY A 26 31.18 -8.06 -5.57
C GLY A 26 31.27 -7.12 -6.77
N VAL A 27 30.18 -6.45 -7.15
CA VAL A 27 30.03 -5.89 -8.51
C VAL A 27 30.64 -4.48 -8.63
N GLN A 28 31.73 -4.35 -9.39
CA GLN A 28 32.27 -3.06 -9.81
C GLN A 28 31.29 -2.35 -10.76
N LYS A 29 30.80 -1.17 -10.37
CA LYS A 29 30.00 -0.29 -11.25
C LYS A 29 30.87 0.82 -11.84
N TYR A 30 30.57 1.23 -13.07
CA TYR A 30 31.21 2.33 -13.80
C TYR A 30 30.22 3.49 -13.88
N TYR A 31 30.67 4.71 -13.60
CA TYR A 31 29.81 5.89 -13.50
C TYR A 31 30.13 6.86 -14.64
N ALA A 32 29.28 6.89 -15.66
CA ALA A 32 29.46 7.71 -16.85
C ALA A 32 28.81 9.09 -16.67
N VAL A 33 29.58 10.15 -16.92
CA VAL A 33 29.11 11.54 -16.98
C VAL A 33 29.18 11.98 -18.44
N ARG A 34 28.03 12.23 -19.06
CA ARG A 34 27.91 12.76 -20.44
C ARG A 34 27.82 14.29 -20.44
N ALA A 35 27.23 14.88 -19.40
CA ALA A 35 27.26 16.32 -19.17
C ALA A 35 27.54 16.59 -17.69
N GLY A 36 28.50 17.47 -17.43
CA GLY A 36 29.09 17.74 -16.12
C GLY A 36 30.34 18.62 -16.25
N PHE A 37 31.00 18.95 -15.14
CA PHE A 37 32.24 19.73 -15.13
C PHE A 37 33.36 19.03 -15.93
N GLN A 38 33.42 17.70 -15.85
CA GLN A 38 34.22 16.86 -16.75
C GLN A 38 33.37 15.66 -17.19
N PRO A 39 33.07 15.53 -18.50
CA PRO A 39 32.51 14.31 -19.06
C PRO A 39 33.56 13.18 -19.08
N GLY A 40 33.15 11.95 -18.74
CA GLY A 40 34.07 10.83 -18.58
C GLY A 40 33.44 9.63 -17.88
N VAL A 41 34.23 8.56 -17.67
CA VAL A 41 33.80 7.35 -16.95
C VAL A 41 34.65 7.17 -15.70
N TYR A 42 33.98 7.18 -14.55
CA TYR A 42 34.58 7.11 -13.22
C TYR A 42 34.36 5.74 -12.56
N LEU A 43 35.27 5.32 -11.68
CA LEU A 43 35.19 4.01 -11.01
C LEU A 43 34.38 4.05 -9.72
N THR A 44 34.16 5.23 -9.15
CA THR A 44 33.41 5.41 -7.91
C THR A 44 32.33 6.48 -8.03
N TYR A 45 31.27 6.34 -7.22
CA TYR A 45 30.20 7.32 -7.16
C TYR A 45 30.66 8.71 -6.69
N PRO A 46 31.54 8.87 -5.67
CA PRO A 46 32.03 10.19 -5.24
C PRO A 46 32.77 10.98 -6.32
N GLU A 47 33.50 10.33 -7.22
CA GLU A 47 34.16 11.00 -8.36
C GLU A 47 33.11 11.53 -9.35
N CYS A 48 32.14 10.68 -9.75
CA CYS A 48 31.02 11.08 -10.59
C CYS A 48 30.18 12.21 -9.96
N GLN A 49 29.98 12.17 -8.64
CA GLN A 49 29.26 13.20 -7.91
C GLN A 49 29.99 14.55 -7.93
N GLN A 50 31.32 14.58 -7.86
CA GLN A 50 32.09 15.82 -8.00
C GLN A 50 31.89 16.49 -9.36
N GLN A 51 31.77 15.70 -10.43
CA GLN A 51 31.59 16.24 -11.79
C GLN A 51 30.15 16.67 -12.11
N THR A 52 29.18 16.37 -11.24
CA THR A 52 27.74 16.56 -11.53
C THR A 52 27.02 17.42 -10.49
N SER A 53 27.48 17.42 -9.24
CA SER A 53 26.90 18.19 -8.13
C SER A 53 27.09 19.70 -8.34
N GLY A 54 26.01 20.39 -8.71
CA GLY A 54 26.01 21.84 -8.99
C GLY A 54 26.16 22.20 -10.48
N PHE A 55 26.41 21.22 -11.35
CA PHE A 55 26.43 21.46 -12.80
C PHE A 55 24.98 21.51 -13.35
N ARG A 56 24.57 22.66 -13.90
CA ARG A 56 23.21 22.88 -14.39
C ARG A 56 22.97 22.11 -15.69
N GLY A 57 22.14 21.07 -15.63
CA GLY A 57 21.91 20.16 -16.76
C GLY A 57 22.88 18.97 -16.78
N ALA A 58 23.36 18.51 -15.62
CA ALA A 58 24.19 17.31 -15.53
C ALA A 58 23.43 16.06 -16.04
N VAL A 59 24.12 15.24 -16.84
CA VAL A 59 23.61 13.99 -17.40
C VAL A 59 24.61 12.89 -17.09
N PHE A 60 24.24 11.97 -16.20
CA PHE A 60 25.10 10.87 -15.77
C PHE A 60 24.30 9.59 -15.49
N LYS A 61 24.95 8.43 -15.60
CA LYS A 61 24.35 7.11 -15.37
C LYS A 61 25.40 6.08 -14.96
N SER A 62 25.04 5.11 -14.13
CA SER A 62 25.89 3.96 -13.79
C SER A 62 25.62 2.75 -14.69
N PHE A 63 26.69 2.01 -15.01
CA PHE A 63 26.69 0.81 -15.84
C PHE A 63 27.52 -0.29 -15.17
N VAL A 64 27.25 -1.56 -15.50
CA VAL A 64 28.12 -2.70 -15.10
C VAL A 64 29.24 -2.96 -16.11
N SER A 65 29.03 -2.57 -17.37
CA SER A 65 30.03 -2.61 -18.44
C SER A 65 30.76 -1.27 -18.56
N LYS A 66 32.09 -1.31 -18.66
CA LYS A 66 32.93 -0.14 -18.94
C LYS A 66 32.70 0.40 -20.37
N GLN A 67 32.39 -0.50 -21.31
CA GLN A 67 32.17 -0.12 -22.71
C GLN A 67 30.87 0.66 -22.87
N ASP A 68 29.78 0.18 -22.25
CA ASP A 68 28.48 0.84 -22.23
C ASP A 68 28.56 2.24 -21.61
N ALA A 69 29.37 2.37 -20.55
CA ALA A 69 29.67 3.65 -19.92
C ALA A 69 30.37 4.62 -20.89
N LEU A 70 31.37 4.15 -21.65
CA LEU A 70 32.08 4.94 -22.65
C LEU A 70 31.15 5.35 -23.82
N ASP A 71 30.33 4.43 -24.31
CA ASP A 71 29.39 4.69 -25.40
C ASP A 71 28.27 5.65 -24.99
N PHE A 72 27.89 5.69 -23.71
CA PHE A 72 26.97 6.70 -23.16
C PHE A 72 27.61 8.09 -23.10
N VAL A 73 28.89 8.21 -22.71
CA VAL A 73 29.63 9.49 -22.78
C VAL A 73 29.78 9.95 -24.23
N ALA A 74 30.06 9.02 -25.16
CA ALA A 74 30.11 9.27 -26.60
C ALA A 74 28.74 9.56 -27.24
N GLY A 75 27.67 9.65 -26.44
CA GLY A 75 26.34 10.05 -26.89
C GLY A 75 25.58 8.99 -27.69
N LYS A 76 26.13 7.79 -27.87
CA LYS A 76 25.48 6.70 -28.61
C LYS A 76 24.24 6.19 -27.84
N LYS A 77 23.28 5.64 -28.57
CA LYS A 77 22.05 5.04 -28.00
C LYS A 77 22.34 3.63 -27.46
N VAL A 78 23.10 3.56 -26.37
CA VAL A 78 23.43 2.30 -25.70
C VAL A 78 22.14 1.61 -25.25
N ALA A 79 21.98 0.33 -25.59
CA ALA A 79 20.98 -0.50 -24.92
C ALA A 79 21.32 -0.55 -23.44
N ALA A 80 20.33 -0.37 -22.56
CA ALA A 80 20.58 -0.48 -21.13
C ALA A 80 20.97 -1.93 -20.80
N ALA A 81 22.18 -2.12 -20.25
CA ALA A 81 22.56 -3.39 -19.62
C ALA A 81 21.46 -3.84 -18.66
N ILE A 82 21.15 -5.13 -18.66
CA ILE A 82 20.00 -5.72 -17.95
C ILE A 82 20.33 -5.86 -16.46
N ASP A 83 20.40 -4.73 -15.77
CA ASP A 83 20.20 -4.58 -14.33
C ASP A 83 18.67 -4.39 -14.17
N GLU A 84 17.95 -5.27 -13.46
CA GLU A 84 16.55 -4.95 -13.12
C GLU A 84 16.56 -3.66 -12.30
N PRO A 85 15.81 -2.61 -12.69
CA PRO A 85 15.90 -1.33 -12.00
C PRO A 85 15.41 -1.48 -10.56
N ASP A 86 16.23 -1.06 -9.58
CA ASP A 86 15.98 -1.10 -8.12
C ASP A 86 14.56 -0.64 -7.67
N LYS A 87 13.86 0.09 -8.55
CA LYS A 87 12.64 0.85 -8.31
C LYS A 87 11.78 0.83 -9.57
N PHE A 88 10.59 0.25 -9.46
CA PHE A 88 9.54 0.38 -10.47
C PHE A 88 8.45 1.31 -9.95
N TYR A 89 7.95 2.23 -10.78
CA TYR A 89 6.92 3.20 -10.44
C TYR A 89 5.66 2.89 -11.24
N ALA A 90 4.71 2.21 -10.62
CA ALA A 90 3.42 1.92 -11.23
C ALA A 90 2.51 3.14 -11.12
N VAL A 91 2.03 3.67 -12.24
CA VAL A 91 0.95 4.67 -12.31
C VAL A 91 -0.29 4.00 -12.89
N ALA A 92 -1.23 3.68 -12.01
CA ALA A 92 -2.48 3.02 -12.33
C ALA A 92 -3.61 4.01 -12.70
N VAL A 93 -3.54 5.25 -12.17
CA VAL A 93 -4.39 6.37 -12.61
C VAL A 93 -3.48 7.58 -12.81
N GLY A 94 -3.40 8.04 -14.06
CA GLY A 94 -2.48 9.03 -14.59
C GLY A 94 -2.80 9.36 -16.04
N SER A 95 -1.92 10.09 -16.73
CA SER A 95 -1.90 10.24 -18.18
C SER A 95 -0.46 10.60 -18.64
N PRO A 96 0.28 9.70 -19.32
CA PRO A 96 -0.06 8.29 -19.56
C PRO A 96 -0.11 7.46 -18.26
N THR A 97 -0.65 6.24 -18.35
CA THR A 97 -0.59 5.20 -17.30
C THR A 97 0.40 4.11 -17.70
N GLY A 98 0.96 3.39 -16.74
CA GLY A 98 1.97 2.36 -17.01
C GLY A 98 2.98 2.15 -15.88
N ILE A 99 4.05 1.39 -16.18
CA ILE A 99 5.15 1.14 -15.25
C ILE A 99 6.40 1.87 -15.73
N TYR A 100 6.79 2.89 -15.00
CA TYR A 100 8.00 3.66 -15.26
C TYR A 100 9.17 3.11 -14.44
N THR A 101 10.38 3.37 -14.91
CA THR A 101 11.63 3.03 -14.20
C THR A 101 12.32 4.28 -13.63
N ASP A 102 11.97 5.46 -14.14
CA ASP A 102 12.35 6.75 -13.57
C ASP A 102 11.17 7.43 -12.85
N TRP A 103 11.48 8.25 -11.85
CA TRP A 103 10.47 9.01 -11.10
C TRP A 103 10.01 10.28 -11.82
N THR A 104 10.82 10.87 -12.69
CA THR A 104 10.48 12.10 -13.42
C THR A 104 9.30 11.84 -14.37
N GLU A 105 9.41 10.79 -15.19
CA GLU A 105 8.35 10.32 -16.09
C GLU A 105 7.08 9.95 -15.32
N ALA A 106 7.21 9.17 -14.24
CA ALA A 106 6.09 8.79 -13.36
C ALA A 106 5.43 10.01 -12.66
N SER A 107 6.20 11.07 -12.40
CA SER A 107 5.74 12.31 -11.77
C SER A 107 5.00 13.20 -12.78
N GLU A 108 5.42 13.23 -14.04
CA GLU A 108 4.69 13.93 -15.11
C GLU A 108 3.36 13.22 -15.40
N ALA A 109 3.37 11.89 -15.47
CA ALA A 109 2.18 11.04 -15.63
C ALA A 109 1.08 11.26 -14.58
N ILE A 110 1.37 11.85 -13.42
CA ILE A 110 0.37 12.15 -12.36
C ILE A 110 0.08 13.64 -12.18
N LYS A 111 0.80 14.52 -12.89
CA LYS A 111 0.78 15.97 -12.67
C LYS A 111 -0.50 16.60 -13.23
N GLY A 112 -1.33 17.15 -12.36
CA GLY A 112 -2.63 17.76 -12.73
C GLY A 112 -3.79 16.75 -12.84
N ILE A 113 -3.53 15.45 -12.71
CA ILE A 113 -4.55 14.41 -12.72
C ILE A 113 -5.38 14.48 -11.42
N LYS A 114 -6.70 14.31 -11.52
CA LYS A 114 -7.59 14.32 -10.35
C LYS A 114 -7.61 12.93 -9.69
N GLY A 115 -6.90 12.81 -8.56
CA GLY A 115 -6.83 11.57 -7.78
C GLY A 115 -5.92 10.49 -8.38
N PRO A 116 -4.64 10.80 -8.68
CA PRO A 116 -3.72 9.84 -9.28
C PRO A 116 -3.45 8.68 -8.32
N LYS A 117 -3.35 7.47 -8.88
CA LYS A 117 -3.01 6.25 -8.13
C LYS A 117 -1.67 5.76 -8.62
N TYR A 118 -0.64 5.94 -7.81
CA TYR A 118 0.71 5.52 -8.12
C TYR A 118 1.41 4.94 -6.89
N LYS A 119 2.33 4.00 -7.11
CA LYS A 119 3.14 3.42 -6.04
C LYS A 119 4.47 2.89 -6.59
N ARG A 120 5.52 3.02 -5.76
CA ARG A 120 6.85 2.47 -6.03
C ARG A 120 6.99 1.06 -5.45
N PHE A 121 7.62 0.18 -6.21
CA PHE A 121 7.90 -1.23 -5.90
C PHE A 121 9.39 -1.56 -6.02
N ALA A 122 9.77 -2.79 -5.65
CA ALA A 122 11.11 -3.31 -5.86
C ALA A 122 11.21 -4.15 -7.14
N THR A 123 10.11 -4.81 -7.55
CA THR A 123 10.06 -5.69 -8.74
C THR A 123 9.03 -5.23 -9.78
N ARG A 124 9.23 -5.62 -11.05
CA ARG A 124 8.24 -5.38 -12.12
C ARG A 124 6.93 -6.12 -11.82
N ALA A 125 6.99 -7.32 -11.25
CA ALA A 125 5.83 -8.15 -10.95
C ALA A 125 4.87 -7.48 -9.95
N GLU A 126 5.38 -6.88 -8.87
CA GLU A 126 4.56 -6.12 -7.93
C GLU A 126 3.93 -4.86 -8.59
N ALA A 127 4.69 -4.19 -9.46
CA ALA A 127 4.21 -3.02 -10.19
C ALA A 127 3.09 -3.37 -11.19
N VAL A 128 3.21 -4.49 -11.92
CA VAL A 128 2.13 -5.07 -12.74
C VAL A 128 0.93 -5.42 -11.87
N GLY A 129 1.15 -6.07 -10.71
CA GLY A 129 0.10 -6.41 -9.75
C GLY A 129 -0.69 -5.18 -9.28
N TYR A 130 -0.01 -4.08 -8.99
CA TYR A 130 -0.65 -2.82 -8.59
C TYR A 130 -1.54 -2.22 -9.70
N ILE A 131 -1.11 -2.25 -10.96
CA ILE A 131 -1.94 -1.72 -12.05
C ILE A 131 -3.10 -2.67 -12.37
N LYS A 132 -2.88 -4.00 -12.31
CA LYS A 132 -3.98 -4.98 -12.38
C LYS A 132 -4.99 -4.84 -11.22
N GLN A 133 -4.57 -4.29 -10.07
CA GLN A 133 -5.43 -4.02 -8.92
C GLN A 133 -6.15 -2.66 -8.97
N PHE A 134 -5.52 -1.61 -9.52
CA PHE A 134 -5.98 -0.22 -9.38
C PHE A 134 -6.18 0.56 -10.70
N GLY A 135 -5.81 -0.01 -11.85
CA GLY A 135 -5.86 0.63 -13.16
C GLY A 135 -7.25 0.62 -13.82
N ASN A 136 -7.42 1.39 -14.89
CA ASN A 136 -8.55 1.22 -15.81
C ASN A 136 -8.32 -0.01 -16.70
N LYS A 137 -9.38 -0.50 -17.37
CA LYS A 137 -9.30 -1.70 -18.21
C LYS A 137 -8.25 -1.56 -19.33
N GLU A 138 -8.27 -0.41 -20.00
CA GLU A 138 -7.33 -0.01 -21.06
C GLU A 138 -5.84 -0.14 -20.65
N THR A 139 -5.45 0.30 -19.45
CA THR A 139 -4.08 0.12 -18.95
C THR A 139 -3.76 -1.35 -18.63
N ILE A 140 -4.76 -2.10 -18.15
CA ILE A 140 -4.60 -3.53 -17.82
C ILE A 140 -4.44 -4.36 -19.09
N ASP A 141 -5.19 -4.03 -20.14
CA ASP A 141 -5.15 -4.67 -21.45
C ASP A 141 -3.81 -4.30 -22.16
N ALA A 142 -3.40 -3.03 -22.17
CA ALA A 142 -2.10 -2.59 -22.72
C ALA A 142 -0.88 -3.22 -22.02
N LEU A 143 -0.96 -3.48 -20.70
CA LEU A 143 0.05 -4.25 -19.96
C LEU A 143 0.03 -5.75 -20.24
N GLY A 144 -0.96 -6.25 -20.97
CA GLY A 144 -0.99 -7.58 -21.58
C GLY A 144 -0.31 -7.64 -22.94
N GLU A 145 -0.34 -6.54 -23.72
CA GLU A 145 0.06 -6.53 -25.13
C GLU A 145 1.46 -5.98 -25.42
N GLU A 146 2.07 -5.19 -24.52
CA GLU A 146 3.47 -4.73 -24.66
C GLU A 146 4.51 -5.84 -24.37
N GLY A 147 4.39 -6.94 -25.13
CA GLY A 147 5.32 -8.05 -25.30
C GLY A 147 6.29 -7.87 -26.49
N ARG A 148 6.31 -6.68 -27.11
CA ARG A 148 7.23 -6.22 -28.18
C ARG A 148 7.07 -6.92 -29.54
N SER A 149 6.61 -6.16 -30.54
CA SER A 149 6.59 -6.58 -31.94
C SER A 149 8.00 -6.78 -32.54
N HIS A 150 8.26 -8.01 -33.01
CA HIS A 150 8.99 -8.38 -34.25
C HIS A 150 9.73 -9.72 -34.09
N PRO A 151 9.62 -10.64 -35.08
CA PRO A 151 8.45 -10.97 -35.89
C PRO A 151 7.98 -12.41 -35.65
N GLU A 152 6.79 -12.72 -36.15
CA GLU A 152 6.25 -14.07 -36.25
C GLU A 152 6.98 -14.88 -37.34
N PRO A 153 7.50 -16.09 -37.03
CA PRO A 153 7.77 -17.11 -38.03
C PRO A 153 6.49 -17.91 -38.29
N GLU A 154 6.07 -18.01 -39.55
CA GLU A 154 4.90 -18.78 -39.97
C GLU A 154 5.08 -20.32 -39.78
N PRO A 155 3.99 -21.11 -39.81
CA PRO A 155 3.91 -22.40 -39.11
C PRO A 155 4.33 -23.63 -39.93
N GLU A 156 4.10 -24.81 -39.32
CA GLU A 156 4.04 -26.20 -39.83
C GLU A 156 5.07 -27.14 -39.19
N PRO A 157 4.77 -28.45 -38.96
CA PRO A 157 3.47 -29.12 -39.07
C PRO A 157 2.94 -29.66 -37.72
N VAL A 158 1.68 -30.09 -37.73
CA VAL A 158 1.04 -30.80 -36.61
C VAL A 158 1.66 -32.18 -36.40
N PHE A 159 1.82 -32.62 -35.14
CA PHE A 159 2.03 -34.04 -34.84
C PHE A 159 1.06 -34.48 -33.73
N GLU A 160 0.06 -35.25 -34.10
CA GLU A 160 -1.03 -35.72 -33.25
C GLU A 160 -0.61 -36.98 -32.49
N LEU A 161 -0.54 -36.91 -31.15
CA LEU A 161 -0.31 -38.07 -30.29
C LEU A 161 -1.27 -38.06 -29.09
N GLN A 162 -1.60 -39.27 -28.64
CA GLN A 162 -2.78 -39.60 -27.85
C GLN A 162 -2.58 -39.37 -26.33
N PRO A 163 -3.66 -39.25 -25.54
CA PRO A 163 -3.57 -38.93 -24.11
C PRO A 163 -3.09 -40.11 -23.26
N GLU A 164 -1.88 -39.99 -22.72
CA GLU A 164 -1.32 -40.93 -21.73
C GLU A 164 -1.61 -40.52 -20.28
N GLU A 165 -1.82 -41.51 -19.41
CA GLU A 165 -2.26 -41.31 -18.01
C GLU A 165 -1.14 -40.80 -17.09
N ARG A 166 -1.50 -40.09 -16.01
CA ARG A 166 -0.55 -39.65 -14.97
C ARG A 166 -0.70 -40.47 -13.68
N PRO A 167 0.37 -41.13 -13.20
CA PRO A 167 0.33 -41.96 -11.98
C PRO A 167 0.25 -41.13 -10.69
N ALA A 168 -0.19 -41.77 -9.60
CA ALA A 168 -0.62 -41.10 -8.37
C ALA A 168 0.34 -41.25 -7.16
N LYS A 169 0.12 -40.38 -6.15
CA LYS A 169 0.71 -40.38 -4.78
C LYS A 169 2.19 -39.90 -4.76
N LYS A 170 2.72 -39.32 -3.67
CA LYS A 170 2.51 -39.59 -2.22
C LYS A 170 2.31 -38.30 -1.38
N THR A 171 1.93 -38.47 -0.11
CA THR A 171 1.49 -37.40 0.82
C THR A 171 2.10 -37.55 2.23
N LYS A 172 1.84 -36.54 3.09
CA LYS A 172 2.09 -36.46 4.56
C LYS A 172 3.52 -36.07 5.00
N PRO A 173 3.69 -35.48 6.22
CA PRO A 173 2.70 -35.24 7.27
C PRO A 173 2.26 -33.78 7.47
N VAL A 174 1.15 -33.61 8.20
CA VAL A 174 0.65 -32.34 8.76
C VAL A 174 0.70 -32.45 10.28
N PRO A 175 1.23 -31.46 11.03
CA PRO A 175 1.12 -31.42 12.49
C PRO A 175 -0.28 -30.99 12.94
N GLU A 176 -0.87 -31.82 13.80
CA GLU A 176 -2.05 -31.70 14.70
C GLU A 176 -3.14 -30.62 14.52
N GLU A 177 -4.36 -31.05 14.80
CA GLU A 177 -5.59 -30.27 14.76
C GLU A 177 -5.87 -29.56 16.09
N VAL A 178 -6.48 -28.38 16.02
CA VAL A 178 -7.32 -27.85 17.10
C VAL A 178 -8.80 -27.99 16.68
N PRO A 179 -9.69 -28.46 17.56
CA PRO A 179 -11.01 -28.96 17.16
C PRO A 179 -11.99 -27.84 16.79
N GLY A 180 -12.79 -28.05 15.74
CA GLY A 180 -13.85 -27.12 15.34
C GLY A 180 -14.35 -27.19 13.89
N SER A 181 -14.00 -28.22 13.12
CA SER A 181 -14.27 -28.34 11.67
C SER A 181 -15.70 -28.79 11.31
N GLY A 182 -16.72 -28.15 11.89
CA GLY A 182 -18.08 -28.18 11.36
C GLY A 182 -18.29 -27.06 10.31
N PRO A 183 -19.27 -27.18 9.40
CA PRO A 183 -19.70 -26.03 8.60
C PRO A 183 -20.29 -24.96 9.53
N VAL A 184 -19.72 -23.76 9.51
CA VAL A 184 -20.14 -22.67 10.41
C VAL A 184 -21.35 -21.95 9.82
N GLU A 185 -22.51 -22.61 9.82
CA GLU A 185 -23.73 -22.12 9.14
C GLU A 185 -24.35 -20.89 9.83
N ASP A 186 -23.96 -20.56 11.06
CA ASP A 186 -24.42 -19.40 11.83
C ASP A 186 -23.36 -18.28 11.97
N VAL A 187 -22.72 -17.90 10.85
CA VAL A 187 -21.87 -16.69 10.79
C VAL A 187 -22.67 -15.53 10.20
N LEU A 188 -23.08 -14.60 11.06
CA LEU A 188 -23.80 -13.39 10.67
C LEU A 188 -22.88 -12.45 9.88
N ASN A 189 -23.17 -12.31 8.58
CA ASN A 189 -22.51 -11.34 7.71
C ASN A 189 -23.04 -9.92 8.01
N ILE A 190 -22.16 -8.95 8.24
CA ILE A 190 -22.52 -7.55 8.51
C ILE A 190 -21.64 -6.65 7.64
N TYR A 191 -22.26 -5.80 6.83
CA TYR A 191 -21.55 -4.84 5.99
C TYR A 191 -21.37 -3.52 6.73
N THR A 192 -20.18 -2.92 6.64
CA THR A 192 -19.82 -1.68 7.33
C THR A 192 -19.00 -0.76 6.43
N ASP A 193 -19.38 0.51 6.38
CA ASP A 193 -18.81 1.53 5.48
C ASP A 193 -18.75 2.89 6.20
N GLY A 194 -17.80 3.76 5.81
CA GLY A 194 -17.62 5.08 6.38
C GLY A 194 -17.43 6.15 5.30
N SER A 195 -18.35 7.12 5.22
CA SER A 195 -18.31 8.19 4.23
C SER A 195 -17.87 9.52 4.83
N SER A 196 -17.17 10.37 4.07
CA SER A 196 -16.81 11.71 4.52
C SER A 196 -16.84 12.79 3.42
N ARG A 197 -17.75 13.75 3.60
CA ARG A 197 -17.81 15.00 2.82
C ARG A 197 -16.64 15.92 3.23
N ALA A 198 -15.92 16.46 2.25
CA ALA A 198 -14.79 17.38 2.45
C ALA A 198 -13.68 16.86 3.40
N ASN A 199 -13.47 15.53 3.44
CA ASN A 199 -12.46 14.84 4.27
C ASN A 199 -11.10 15.57 4.29
N GLY A 200 -10.59 15.85 5.49
CA GLY A 200 -9.31 16.55 5.69
C GLY A 200 -9.34 18.07 5.50
N ARG A 201 -10.51 18.71 5.35
CA ARG A 201 -10.68 20.17 5.26
C ARG A 201 -11.50 20.72 6.43
N ALA A 202 -11.49 22.03 6.61
CA ALA A 202 -12.46 22.71 7.48
C ALA A 202 -13.89 22.45 6.98
N GLY A 203 -14.84 22.28 7.90
CA GLY A 203 -16.22 21.91 7.56
C GLY A 203 -16.41 20.45 7.13
N ALA A 204 -15.41 19.57 7.28
CA ALA A 204 -15.56 18.15 7.02
C ALA A 204 -16.72 17.53 7.84
N ARG A 205 -17.49 16.66 7.18
CA ARG A 205 -18.57 15.86 7.80
C ARG A 205 -18.27 14.40 7.51
N ALA A 206 -18.57 13.52 8.44
CA ALA A 206 -18.43 12.08 8.24
C ALA A 206 -19.59 11.32 8.88
N GLY A 207 -19.92 10.16 8.32
CA GLY A 207 -21.00 9.29 8.77
C GLY A 207 -20.68 7.84 8.48
N LEU A 208 -21.36 6.94 9.17
CA LEU A 208 -21.13 5.51 9.15
C LEU A 208 -22.42 4.76 8.83
N GLY A 209 -22.24 3.68 8.07
CA GLY A 209 -23.30 2.76 7.70
C GLY A 209 -23.03 1.37 8.23
N VAL A 210 -24.05 0.73 8.80
CA VAL A 210 -24.03 -0.68 9.18
C VAL A 210 -25.25 -1.36 8.58
N TYR A 211 -25.04 -2.42 7.81
CA TYR A 211 -26.09 -3.14 7.10
C TYR A 211 -26.04 -4.64 7.41
N PHE A 212 -27.08 -5.12 8.08
CA PHE A 212 -27.31 -6.52 8.44
C PHE A 212 -28.13 -7.27 7.38
N GLY A 213 -29.02 -6.57 6.66
CA GLY A 213 -29.86 -7.16 5.62
C GLY A 213 -31.02 -6.27 5.19
N THR A 214 -31.72 -6.67 4.13
CA THR A 214 -32.87 -5.90 3.61
C THR A 214 -33.96 -5.84 4.70
N ASN A 215 -34.42 -4.64 5.03
CA ASN A 215 -35.43 -4.38 6.06
C ASN A 215 -35.05 -4.82 7.50
N ASP A 216 -33.77 -5.12 7.78
CA ASP A 216 -33.34 -5.43 9.14
C ASP A 216 -33.34 -4.16 10.02
N LYS A 217 -34.08 -4.20 11.14
CA LYS A 217 -34.17 -3.12 12.12
C LYS A 217 -32.84 -2.77 12.81
N ARG A 218 -31.79 -3.58 12.63
CA ARG A 218 -30.42 -3.33 13.10
C ARG A 218 -29.59 -2.48 12.15
N ASN A 219 -30.09 -2.21 10.94
CA ASN A 219 -29.42 -1.32 9.99
C ASN A 219 -29.29 0.08 10.60
N LEU A 220 -28.08 0.66 10.52
CA LEU A 220 -27.75 1.93 11.14
C LEU A 220 -27.20 2.91 10.09
N SER A 221 -27.72 4.12 10.12
CA SER A 221 -27.11 5.32 9.54
C SER A 221 -26.87 6.29 10.68
N GLU A 222 -25.61 6.66 10.93
CA GLU A 222 -25.25 7.55 12.04
C GLU A 222 -24.24 8.60 11.58
N ARG A 223 -24.38 9.82 12.11
CA ARG A 223 -23.32 10.83 12.03
C ARG A 223 -22.14 10.35 12.86
N LEU A 224 -20.91 10.44 12.35
CA LEU A 224 -19.72 10.14 13.15
C LEU A 224 -19.68 11.09 14.37
N PRO A 225 -19.71 10.62 15.62
CA PRO A 225 -19.68 11.50 16.78
C PRO A 225 -18.26 12.09 17.00
N GLY A 226 -18.23 13.33 17.49
CA GLY A 226 -16.99 14.03 17.85
C GLY A 226 -16.06 14.34 16.67
N GLN A 227 -14.75 14.37 16.94
CA GLN A 227 -13.71 14.82 16.01
C GLN A 227 -12.50 13.86 16.01
N PRO A 228 -11.67 13.85 14.94
CA PRO A 228 -11.81 14.58 13.69
C PRO A 228 -12.78 13.90 12.69
N GLN A 229 -13.68 14.67 12.09
CA GLN A 229 -14.58 14.23 11.02
C GLN A 229 -13.79 13.76 9.79
N THR A 230 -13.55 12.45 9.66
CA THR A 230 -12.70 11.86 8.62
C THR A 230 -13.16 10.46 8.24
N ASN A 231 -12.89 10.04 6.99
CA ASN A 231 -13.28 8.73 6.46
C ASN A 231 -12.77 7.58 7.34
N GLN A 232 -11.45 7.54 7.58
CA GLN A 232 -10.81 6.48 8.38
C GLN A 232 -11.37 6.33 9.81
N ARG A 233 -11.96 7.39 10.37
CA ARG A 233 -12.59 7.37 11.69
C ARG A 233 -14.04 6.88 11.62
N ALA A 234 -14.79 7.25 10.57
CA ALA A 234 -16.11 6.70 10.28
C ALA A 234 -16.05 5.18 10.02
N GLU A 235 -15.11 4.72 9.20
CA GLU A 235 -14.88 3.29 8.93
C GLU A 235 -14.68 2.46 10.20
N LEU A 236 -13.83 2.92 11.11
CA LEU A 236 -13.59 2.24 12.38
C LEU A 236 -14.83 2.30 13.30
N MET A 237 -15.60 3.40 13.28
CA MET A 237 -16.83 3.53 14.05
C MET A 237 -17.94 2.62 13.52
N ALA A 238 -18.03 2.43 12.20
CA ALA A 238 -18.99 1.50 11.57
C ALA A 238 -18.77 0.06 12.08
N ILE A 239 -17.51 -0.39 12.12
CA ILE A 239 -17.13 -1.68 12.71
C ILE A 239 -17.48 -1.73 14.20
N LEU A 240 -17.21 -0.66 14.96
CA LEU A 240 -17.56 -0.62 16.39
C LEU A 240 -19.07 -0.74 16.62
N ARG A 241 -19.90 -0.02 15.85
CA ARG A 241 -21.35 -0.12 15.93
C ARG A 241 -21.86 -1.50 15.52
N ALA A 242 -21.32 -2.10 14.47
CA ALA A 242 -21.66 -3.47 14.09
C ALA A 242 -21.43 -4.47 15.23
N LEU A 243 -20.28 -4.41 15.90
CA LEU A 243 -19.99 -5.31 17.04
C LEU A 243 -20.79 -4.97 18.31
N GLN A 244 -21.24 -3.72 18.48
CA GLN A 244 -22.14 -3.31 19.57
C GLN A 244 -23.58 -3.78 19.36
N ILE A 245 -24.03 -3.91 18.10
CA ILE A 245 -25.42 -4.28 17.73
C ILE A 245 -25.57 -5.79 17.49
N ALA A 246 -24.53 -6.47 17.03
CA ALA A 246 -24.59 -7.91 16.72
C ALA A 246 -24.74 -8.78 17.99
N PRO A 247 -25.57 -9.83 17.99
CA PRO A 247 -25.81 -10.67 19.17
C PRO A 247 -24.51 -11.23 19.75
N LEU A 248 -24.26 -11.04 21.05
CA LEU A 248 -22.95 -11.28 21.68
C LEU A 248 -22.39 -12.69 21.47
N LYS A 249 -23.27 -13.71 21.44
CA LYS A 249 -22.91 -15.14 21.33
C LYS A 249 -22.93 -15.70 19.89
N GLN A 250 -23.24 -14.88 18.88
CA GLN A 250 -23.29 -15.29 17.48
C GLN A 250 -21.97 -14.97 16.77
N ALA A 251 -21.44 -15.88 15.97
CA ALA A 251 -20.26 -15.62 15.17
C ALA A 251 -20.56 -14.53 14.11
N VAL A 252 -19.62 -13.62 13.86
CA VAL A 252 -19.82 -12.50 12.91
C VAL A 252 -18.70 -12.40 11.89
N GLN A 253 -19.10 -12.11 10.65
CA GLN A 253 -18.22 -11.77 9.54
C GLN A 253 -18.46 -10.30 9.17
N ILE A 254 -17.52 -9.44 9.54
CA ILE A 254 -17.54 -8.03 9.12
C ILE A 254 -17.04 -7.95 7.66
N LEU A 255 -17.77 -7.25 6.80
CA LEU A 255 -17.41 -6.96 5.41
C LEU A 255 -17.28 -5.44 5.22
N THR A 256 -16.12 -4.99 4.74
CA THR A 256 -15.80 -3.57 4.52
C THR A 256 -14.75 -3.46 3.40
N ASP A 257 -14.72 -2.35 2.67
CA ASP A 257 -13.64 -2.07 1.72
C ASP A 257 -12.41 -1.40 2.38
N SER A 258 -12.53 -0.97 3.64
CA SER A 258 -11.45 -0.33 4.39
C SER A 258 -10.41 -1.36 4.88
N GLN A 259 -9.44 -1.66 4.01
CA GLN A 259 -8.24 -2.42 4.39
C GLN A 259 -7.49 -1.77 5.58
N TYR A 260 -7.56 -0.44 5.71
CA TYR A 260 -7.02 0.27 6.87
C TYR A 260 -7.68 -0.21 8.17
N SER A 261 -9.01 -0.24 8.23
CA SER A 261 -9.75 -0.64 9.42
C SER A 261 -9.51 -2.11 9.76
N ILE A 262 -9.53 -2.99 8.75
CA ILE A 262 -9.19 -4.41 8.92
C ILE A 262 -7.77 -4.55 9.51
N ASN A 263 -6.76 -3.92 8.91
CA ASN A 263 -5.37 -4.04 9.34
C ASN A 263 -5.16 -3.46 10.76
N CYS A 264 -5.83 -2.36 11.11
CA CYS A 264 -5.84 -1.81 12.47
C CYS A 264 -6.25 -2.86 13.52
N VAL A 265 -7.33 -3.61 13.28
CA VAL A 265 -7.96 -4.49 14.29
C VAL A 265 -7.59 -5.98 14.16
N THR A 266 -6.68 -6.32 13.24
CA THR A 266 -6.17 -7.68 13.02
C THR A 266 -4.63 -7.79 13.08
N GLN A 267 -3.90 -6.85 12.47
CA GLN A 267 -2.44 -6.94 12.31
C GLN A 267 -1.70 -5.93 13.19
N TRP A 268 -2.07 -4.65 13.10
CA TRP A 268 -1.27 -3.56 13.65
C TRP A 268 -1.45 -3.37 15.16
N ALA A 269 -2.67 -3.60 15.68
CA ALA A 269 -3.01 -3.54 17.10
C ALA A 269 -1.95 -4.17 18.03
N ARG A 270 -1.58 -5.43 17.79
CA ARG A 270 -0.62 -6.20 18.61
C ARG A 270 0.74 -5.48 18.72
N SER A 271 1.20 -4.84 17.65
CA SER A 271 2.48 -4.11 17.64
C SER A 271 2.39 -2.69 18.19
N TRP A 272 1.20 -2.09 18.22
CA TRP A 272 0.97 -0.80 18.88
C TRP A 272 0.79 -0.95 20.38
N GLU A 273 0.04 -1.96 20.82
CA GLU A 273 -0.16 -2.30 22.23
C GLU A 273 1.17 -2.57 22.96
N SER A 274 2.01 -3.43 22.39
CA SER A 274 3.39 -3.69 22.85
C SER A 274 4.35 -2.48 22.77
N LYS A 275 3.90 -1.34 22.22
CA LYS A 275 4.64 -0.08 22.15
C LYS A 275 3.91 1.07 22.88
N GLY A 276 2.94 0.76 23.74
CA GLY A 276 2.18 1.77 24.49
C GLY A 276 1.34 2.69 23.58
N TRP A 277 0.75 2.12 22.52
CA TRP A 277 -0.09 2.79 21.52
C TRP A 277 0.60 3.89 20.68
N LYS A 278 1.91 3.74 20.45
CA LYS A 278 2.73 4.64 19.64
C LYS A 278 3.14 4.06 18.27
N THR A 279 3.33 4.95 17.31
CA THR A 279 3.85 4.66 15.96
C THR A 279 5.37 4.50 15.97
N ALA A 280 5.95 4.05 14.84
CA ALA A 280 7.41 3.86 14.71
C ALA A 280 8.24 5.15 14.88
N ASN A 281 7.63 6.33 14.73
CA ASN A 281 8.25 7.63 14.99
C ASN A 281 7.85 8.23 16.36
N GLY A 282 7.32 7.42 17.29
CA GLY A 282 7.03 7.82 18.68
C GLY A 282 5.76 8.66 18.90
N ALA A 283 5.00 8.96 17.84
CA ALA A 283 3.74 9.68 17.93
C ALA A 283 2.57 8.76 18.35
N GLU A 284 1.49 9.33 18.85
CA GLU A 284 0.27 8.58 19.19
C GLU A 284 -0.40 7.97 17.96
N VAL A 285 -0.90 6.74 18.09
CA VAL A 285 -1.66 6.07 17.03
C VAL A 285 -3.00 6.78 16.81
N LYS A 286 -3.22 7.24 15.57
CA LYS A 286 -4.49 7.88 15.16
C LYS A 286 -5.65 6.89 15.28
N ASN A 287 -6.78 7.37 15.81
CA ASN A 287 -8.00 6.60 16.09
C ASN A 287 -7.82 5.46 17.11
N GLN A 288 -6.76 5.47 17.95
CA GLN A 288 -6.54 4.44 18.97
C GLN A 288 -7.72 4.25 19.93
N ASP A 289 -8.52 5.30 20.16
CA ASP A 289 -9.73 5.29 20.97
C ASP A 289 -10.78 4.33 20.42
N ILE A 290 -11.08 4.40 19.11
CA ILE A 290 -12.02 3.48 18.46
C ILE A 290 -11.39 2.11 18.28
N ILE A 291 -10.11 2.03 17.90
CA ILE A 291 -9.42 0.75 17.67
C ILE A 291 -9.41 -0.08 18.96
N ARG A 292 -9.12 0.52 20.12
CA ARG A 292 -9.17 -0.15 21.42
C ARG A 292 -10.59 -0.59 21.80
N ALA A 293 -11.61 0.22 21.51
CA ALA A 293 -13.00 -0.17 21.73
C ALA A 293 -13.44 -1.35 20.83
N VAL A 294 -12.98 -1.42 19.58
CA VAL A 294 -13.23 -2.57 18.68
C VAL A 294 -12.52 -3.83 19.19
N LEU A 295 -11.27 -3.71 19.66
CA LEU A 295 -10.53 -4.84 20.24
C LEU A 295 -11.21 -5.38 21.51
N ALA A 296 -11.65 -4.49 22.42
CA ALA A 296 -12.39 -4.89 23.62
C ALA A 296 -13.71 -5.61 23.27
N ARG A 297 -14.46 -5.10 22.27
CA ARG A 297 -15.67 -5.80 21.77
C ARG A 297 -15.37 -7.14 21.10
N LYS A 298 -14.22 -7.32 20.45
CA LYS A 298 -13.80 -8.64 19.95
C LYS A 298 -13.50 -9.62 21.10
N GLU A 299 -12.75 -9.17 22.10
CA GLU A 299 -12.37 -9.98 23.27
C GLU A 299 -13.60 -10.39 24.09
N GLU A 300 -14.58 -9.50 24.26
CA GLU A 300 -15.87 -9.78 24.90
C GLU A 300 -16.66 -10.88 24.17
N ARG A 301 -16.70 -10.84 22.84
CA ARG A 301 -17.34 -11.85 21.98
C ARG A 301 -16.62 -13.19 22.04
N GLU A 302 -15.29 -13.16 21.97
CA GLU A 302 -14.43 -14.36 22.06
C GLU A 302 -14.62 -15.07 23.42
N LYS A 303 -14.65 -14.32 24.53
CA LYS A 303 -15.00 -14.84 25.87
C LYS A 303 -16.44 -15.35 25.98
N ALA A 304 -17.36 -14.85 25.15
CA ALA A 304 -18.73 -15.34 25.05
C ALA A 304 -18.90 -16.54 24.10
N GLY A 305 -17.81 -17.05 23.50
CA GLY A 305 -17.81 -18.19 22.58
C GLY A 305 -18.01 -17.82 21.10
N ALA A 306 -17.94 -16.54 20.74
CA ALA A 306 -18.31 -16.03 19.42
C ALA A 306 -17.13 -15.44 18.63
N GLY A 307 -16.80 -16.07 17.50
CA GLY A 307 -15.77 -15.59 16.57
C GLY A 307 -16.12 -14.24 15.92
N THR A 308 -15.10 -13.41 15.67
CA THR A 308 -15.24 -12.14 14.94
C THR A 308 -14.22 -12.06 13.80
N TYR A 309 -14.71 -12.26 12.58
CA TYR A 309 -13.94 -12.36 11.35
C TYR A 309 -14.03 -11.09 10.50
N PHE A 310 -13.03 -10.85 9.64
CA PHE A 310 -12.95 -9.68 8.76
C PHE A 310 -12.67 -10.11 7.32
N LYS A 311 -13.46 -9.59 6.38
CA LYS A 311 -13.35 -9.90 4.95
C LYS A 311 -13.36 -8.59 4.17
N TRP A 312 -12.28 -8.35 3.43
CA TRP A 312 -12.25 -7.24 2.50
C TRP A 312 -13.20 -7.47 1.34
N VAL A 313 -13.98 -6.46 0.98
CA VAL A 313 -14.80 -6.42 -0.24
C VAL A 313 -14.37 -5.24 -1.11
N LYS A 314 -14.61 -5.32 -2.41
CA LYS A 314 -14.22 -4.23 -3.32
C LYS A 314 -15.21 -3.07 -3.21
N GLY A 315 -14.72 -1.90 -2.83
CA GLY A 315 -15.48 -0.65 -2.85
C GLY A 315 -16.00 -0.30 -4.23
N HIS A 316 -17.15 0.39 -4.28
CA HIS A 316 -17.83 0.78 -5.52
C HIS A 316 -18.09 -0.39 -6.49
N ALA A 317 -18.31 -1.60 -5.95
CA ALA A 317 -18.60 -2.82 -6.73
C ALA A 317 -20.04 -3.30 -6.53
N THR A 318 -20.45 -4.28 -7.34
CA THR A 318 -21.81 -4.87 -7.41
C THR A 318 -22.30 -5.60 -6.14
N ASN A 319 -21.57 -5.55 -5.03
CA ASN A 319 -22.02 -6.12 -3.77
C ASN A 319 -23.11 -5.24 -3.14
N ARG A 320 -24.37 -5.71 -3.24
CA ARG A 320 -25.57 -5.05 -2.69
C ARG A 320 -25.46 -4.68 -1.20
N GLY A 321 -24.71 -5.46 -0.40
CA GLY A 321 -24.50 -5.19 1.02
C GLY A 321 -23.57 -4.00 1.27
N ASN A 322 -22.46 -3.88 0.51
CA ASN A 322 -21.58 -2.71 0.62
C ASN A 322 -22.23 -1.47 0.02
N ILE A 323 -23.01 -1.60 -1.06
CA ILE A 323 -23.78 -0.47 -1.62
C ILE A 323 -24.79 0.05 -0.59
N ALA A 324 -25.50 -0.84 0.13
CA ALA A 324 -26.41 -0.43 1.19
C ALA A 324 -25.69 0.20 2.40
N ALA A 325 -24.49 -0.29 2.75
CA ALA A 325 -23.68 0.31 3.80
C ALA A 325 -23.16 1.72 3.42
N ASP A 326 -22.64 1.92 2.20
CA ASP A 326 -22.26 3.24 1.66
C ASP A 326 -23.44 4.21 1.67
N GLN A 327 -24.62 3.79 1.20
CA GLN A 327 -25.84 4.61 1.22
C GLN A 327 -26.20 5.06 2.65
N LEU A 328 -26.10 4.17 3.63
CA LEU A 328 -26.31 4.51 5.05
C LEU A 328 -25.19 5.44 5.59
N ALA A 329 -23.94 5.27 5.16
CA ALA A 329 -22.81 6.10 5.58
C ALA A 329 -22.87 7.52 5.02
N VAL A 330 -23.23 7.66 3.73
CA VAL A 330 -23.47 8.93 3.04
C VAL A 330 -24.63 9.67 3.70
N ALA A 331 -25.77 9.00 3.91
CA ALA A 331 -26.90 9.60 4.63
C ALA A 331 -26.50 10.06 6.04
N GLY A 332 -25.70 9.25 6.76
CA GLY A 332 -25.20 9.57 8.09
C GLY A 332 -24.30 10.80 8.12
N ALA A 333 -23.50 11.03 7.07
CA ALA A 333 -22.65 12.22 6.96
C ALA A 333 -23.47 13.50 6.79
N ASP A 334 -24.64 13.39 6.15
CA ASP A 334 -25.56 14.49 5.87
C ASP A 334 -26.56 14.77 7.01
N LEU A 335 -26.58 13.94 8.07
CA LEU A 335 -27.26 14.23 9.35
C LEU A 335 -26.58 15.36 10.15
N SER A 336 -27.34 15.97 11.07
CA SER A 336 -26.85 16.94 12.05
C SER A 336 -25.73 16.38 12.94
N PRO A 337 -24.87 17.21 13.53
CA PRO A 337 -23.91 16.78 14.56
C PRO A 337 -24.60 16.13 15.77
N VAL A 338 -23.85 15.23 16.42
CA VAL A 338 -24.14 14.60 17.72
C VAL A 338 -22.95 14.87 18.63
#